data_AF-A0A9P8BKH1-F1
#
_entry.id   AF-A0A9P8BKH1-F1
#
_cell.length_a   1.000
_cell.length_b   1.000
_cell.length_c   1.000
_cell.angle_alpha   90.00
_cell.angle_beta   90.00
_cell.angle_gamma   90.00
#
_symmetry.space_group_name_H-M   'P 1'
#
loop_
_entity.id
_entity.type
_entity.pdbx_description
1 polymer ?
#
loop_
_entity_poly.entity_id
_entity_poly.type
_entity_poly.pdbx_seq_one_letter_code
_entity_poly.pdbx_strand_id
1 'polypeptide(L)'
;MSQASGVYLSAHERAIHSRPKAPRGLSARMGAARPCSAGPYPRRTSLFHLCISQPSAMGHHHSTATGHIRHDSFIRTISPTHSFSSFSSKVVNETQLFHCLPLPRGSRDDIYELQSLRMVLVHNYLIRGYNTILYYAAEVPPSDTNRVNSFLRYCELINEAASEHHSLEEDTYFPWIESKISQGAMSINIESHRAYEDAFKTVVDTLASIRKGNRDFVPEELQAVIYSFMTPFLKHLEDEIKTLRADNICSIDREDWVQYEEKMEEMLKSRSNPDTTVQLMVINGDGNHGKW
;
A
#
# COMPACT_ATOMS: atom_id res chain seq x y z
N MET A 1 22.30 -16.25 29.25
CA MET A 1 23.34 -15.37 28.68
C MET A 1 22.71 -14.54 27.59
N SER A 2 22.93 -13.23 27.68
CA SER A 2 22.18 -12.15 27.05
C SER A 2 22.88 -11.64 25.77
N GLN A 3 22.10 -10.95 24.93
CA GLN A 3 22.47 -10.03 23.84
C GLN A 3 22.88 -10.62 22.48
N ALA A 4 22.49 -10.07 21.32
CA ALA A 4 21.86 -8.77 21.02
C ALA A 4 20.91 -8.85 19.81
N SER A 5 19.76 -8.18 19.90
CA SER A 5 18.91 -7.81 18.76
C SER A 5 19.36 -6.42 18.30
N GLY A 6 19.86 -6.32 17.07
CA GLY A 6 20.36 -5.07 16.50
C GLY A 6 19.25 -4.05 16.30
N VAL A 7 19.50 -2.86 16.80
CA VAL A 7 18.72 -1.63 16.60
C VAL A 7 18.97 -1.14 15.18
N TYR A 8 17.92 -1.04 14.35
CA TYR A 8 17.97 -0.29 13.09
C TYR A 8 17.73 1.18 13.42
N LEU A 9 18.81 1.97 13.47
CA LEU A 9 18.78 3.42 13.34
C LEU A 9 19.36 3.75 11.97
N SER A 10 18.59 4.48 11.15
CA SER A 10 19.02 4.92 9.83
C SER A 10 20.16 5.95 9.93
N ALA A 11 21.03 5.97 8.94
CA ALA A 11 22.32 6.66 8.95
C ALA A 11 22.26 8.20 8.83
N HIS A 12 21.16 8.86 9.25
CA HIS A 12 20.90 10.26 8.91
C HIS A 12 21.25 11.30 10.00
N GLU A 13 21.86 10.90 11.13
CA GLU A 13 22.27 11.83 12.20
C GLU A 13 23.66 12.48 12.03
N ARG A 14 24.27 12.43 10.84
CA ARG A 14 25.57 13.09 10.61
C ARG A 14 25.61 13.86 9.30
N ALA A 15 25.03 15.05 9.27
CA ALA A 15 25.63 16.29 8.75
C ALA A 15 24.58 17.36 8.45
N ILE A 16 24.39 18.28 9.37
CA ILE A 16 23.90 19.63 9.06
C ILE A 16 25.01 20.56 9.53
N HIS A 17 25.55 21.41 8.65
CA HIS A 17 26.03 22.78 8.91
C HIS A 17 26.61 23.37 7.61
N SER A 18 25.75 23.98 6.78
CA SER A 18 26.07 25.20 6.02
C SER A 18 24.86 25.69 5.22
N ARG A 19 24.38 26.90 5.54
CA ARG A 19 23.36 27.63 4.75
C ARG A 19 23.99 28.28 3.52
N PRO A 20 23.38 28.21 2.33
CA PRO A 20 23.62 29.18 1.27
C PRO A 20 22.55 30.28 1.24
N LYS A 21 22.97 31.47 0.81
CA LYS A 21 22.18 32.71 0.67
C LYS A 21 21.24 32.64 -0.54
N ALA A 22 20.08 33.30 -0.42
CA ALA A 22 19.06 33.43 -1.47
C ALA A 22 19.54 34.25 -2.69
N PRO A 23 19.17 33.88 -3.93
CA PRO A 23 19.24 34.78 -5.07
C PRO A 23 17.91 35.49 -5.33
N ARG A 24 18.04 36.73 -5.81
CA ARG A 24 16.95 37.66 -6.16
C ARG A 24 16.36 37.33 -7.53
N GLY A 25 15.03 37.41 -7.59
CA GLY A 25 14.18 37.90 -8.69
C GLY A 25 14.47 37.48 -10.13
N LEU A 26 13.51 36.76 -10.73
CA LEU A 26 13.23 36.85 -12.17
C LEU A 26 11.74 36.63 -12.47
N SER A 27 11.28 37.45 -13.41
CA SER A 27 9.91 37.72 -13.84
C SER A 27 9.18 36.49 -14.39
N ALA A 28 7.94 36.29 -13.97
CA ALA A 28 7.01 35.29 -14.51
C ALA A 28 6.60 35.63 -15.95
N ARG A 29 6.78 34.68 -16.86
CA ARG A 29 6.07 34.62 -18.15
C ARG A 29 5.23 33.34 -18.10
N MET A 30 3.94 33.49 -17.78
CA MET A 30 2.97 32.39 -17.90
C MET A 30 2.73 32.12 -19.38
N GLY A 31 3.46 31.14 -19.92
CA GLY A 31 3.10 30.46 -21.16
C GLY A 31 2.14 29.32 -20.84
N ALA A 32 1.05 29.21 -21.59
CA ALA A 32 0.09 28.12 -21.46
C ALA A 32 0.80 26.76 -21.60
N ALA A 33 0.64 25.88 -20.60
CA ALA A 33 1.21 24.55 -20.59
C ALA A 33 0.65 23.74 -21.79
N ARG A 34 1.54 23.27 -22.67
CA ARG A 34 1.19 22.23 -23.63
C ARG A 34 0.90 20.95 -22.84
N PRO A 35 -0.12 20.14 -23.20
CA PRO A 35 -0.31 18.85 -22.57
C PRO A 35 0.95 18.00 -22.77
N CYS A 36 1.56 17.59 -21.66
CA CYS A 36 2.69 16.66 -21.62
C CYS A 36 2.18 15.27 -22.03
N SER A 37 2.04 15.02 -23.33
CA SER A 37 1.80 13.69 -23.87
C SER A 37 3.06 13.25 -24.60
N ALA A 38 3.83 12.37 -23.97
CA ALA A 38 4.86 11.64 -24.68
C ALA A 38 4.20 10.41 -25.27
N GLY A 39 4.34 10.18 -26.58
CA GLY A 39 3.78 9.02 -27.26
C GLY A 39 4.12 7.67 -26.60
N PRO A 40 3.54 6.56 -27.09
CA PRO A 40 3.43 5.30 -26.38
C PRO A 40 4.76 4.82 -25.75
N TYR A 41 4.76 4.69 -24.43
CA TYR A 41 5.73 3.96 -23.64
C TYR A 41 5.50 2.46 -23.85
N PRO A 42 6.53 1.68 -24.21
CA PRO A 42 6.34 0.27 -24.52
C PRO A 42 5.75 -0.46 -23.31
N ARG A 43 4.74 -1.30 -23.56
CA ARG A 43 4.25 -2.27 -22.57
C ARG A 43 5.38 -3.21 -22.22
N ARG A 44 6.17 -2.87 -21.22
CA ARG A 44 7.08 -3.82 -20.61
C ARG A 44 6.25 -4.80 -19.81
N THR A 45 6.41 -6.08 -20.10
CA THR A 45 6.03 -7.15 -19.19
C THR A 45 6.95 -7.09 -17.97
N SER A 46 6.73 -6.08 -17.14
CA SER A 46 7.27 -6.00 -15.79
C SER A 46 6.70 -7.16 -14.99
N LEU A 47 7.26 -7.46 -13.81
CA LEU A 47 6.65 -8.36 -12.82
C LEU A 47 5.14 -8.07 -12.62
N PHE A 48 4.69 -6.83 -12.86
CA PHE A 48 3.28 -6.42 -12.85
C PHE A 48 2.42 -6.87 -14.05
N HIS A 49 2.99 -7.47 -15.11
CA HIS A 49 2.28 -7.86 -16.33
C HIS A 49 2.37 -9.35 -16.67
N LEU A 50 3.17 -10.15 -15.94
CA LEU A 50 3.49 -11.53 -16.35
C LEU A 50 2.30 -12.52 -16.27
N CYS A 51 1.14 -12.11 -15.75
CA CYS A 51 -0.04 -12.99 -15.61
C CYS A 51 -1.27 -12.61 -16.46
N ILE A 52 -1.20 -11.61 -17.36
CA ILE A 52 -2.41 -11.11 -18.07
C ILE A 52 -2.29 -11.17 -19.59
N SER A 53 -1.64 -12.22 -20.10
CA SER A 53 -1.74 -12.57 -21.51
C SER A 53 -2.05 -14.06 -21.69
N GLN A 54 -3.35 -14.39 -21.74
CA GLN A 54 -3.81 -15.48 -22.60
C GLN A 54 -4.83 -14.92 -23.59
N PRO A 55 -4.64 -15.14 -24.92
CA PRO A 55 -5.69 -14.90 -25.90
C PRO A 55 -6.79 -15.94 -25.74
N SER A 56 -8.02 -15.46 -25.88
CA SER A 56 -9.24 -16.24 -26.03
C SER A 56 -9.09 -17.34 -27.08
N ALA A 57 -9.19 -18.59 -26.65
CA ALA A 57 -9.51 -19.72 -27.52
C ALA A 57 -10.55 -20.60 -26.80
N MET A 58 -11.80 -20.11 -26.73
CA MET A 58 -12.93 -21.00 -26.48
C MET A 58 -13.21 -21.78 -27.76
N GLY A 59 -12.65 -22.98 -27.84
CA GLY A 59 -13.10 -24.02 -28.75
C GLY A 59 -14.46 -24.55 -28.31
N HIS A 60 -15.36 -24.70 -29.27
CA HIS A 60 -16.74 -25.13 -29.11
C HIS A 60 -16.91 -26.51 -28.43
N HIS A 61 -17.99 -26.58 -27.64
CA HIS A 61 -18.62 -27.73 -27.00
C HIS A 61 -18.65 -29.03 -27.82
N HIS A 62 -18.49 -30.16 -27.13
CA HIS A 62 -19.57 -31.16 -26.97
C HIS A 62 -19.20 -32.17 -25.87
N SER A 63 -20.00 -32.25 -24.81
CA SER A 63 -20.21 -33.52 -24.09
C SER A 63 -21.55 -33.48 -23.38
N THR A 64 -22.43 -34.36 -23.84
CA THR A 64 -23.77 -34.65 -23.33
C THR A 64 -23.66 -35.53 -22.08
N ALA A 65 -24.23 -35.10 -20.97
CA ALA A 65 -24.59 -36.00 -19.87
C ALA A 65 -25.90 -35.55 -19.24
N THR A 66 -26.96 -36.30 -19.58
CA THR A 66 -28.29 -36.25 -19.00
C THR A 66 -28.26 -36.76 -17.55
N GLY A 67 -28.81 -35.97 -16.63
CA GLY A 67 -29.04 -36.37 -15.23
C GLY A 67 -30.27 -35.68 -14.67
N HIS A 68 -31.42 -36.35 -14.75
CA HIS A 68 -32.68 -35.99 -14.12
C HIS A 68 -32.65 -36.38 -12.65
N ILE A 69 -32.76 -35.45 -11.69
CA ILE A 69 -33.26 -35.74 -10.33
C ILE A 69 -34.18 -34.61 -9.85
N ARG A 70 -35.29 -35.05 -9.25
CA ARG A 70 -36.55 -34.36 -8.97
C ARG A 70 -36.46 -33.35 -7.82
N HIS A 71 -37.28 -32.30 -7.91
CA HIS A 71 -37.69 -31.47 -6.79
C HIS A 71 -38.73 -32.24 -5.95
N ASP A 72 -38.43 -32.50 -4.68
CA ASP A 72 -39.46 -32.80 -3.68
C ASP A 72 -39.29 -31.88 -2.46
N SER A 73 -40.36 -31.14 -2.22
CA SER A 73 -40.61 -30.23 -1.12
C SER A 73 -40.83 -30.99 0.19
N PHE A 74 -40.09 -30.63 1.24
CA PHE A 74 -40.41 -31.05 2.61
C PHE A 74 -40.35 -29.83 3.54
N ILE A 75 -41.50 -29.16 3.68
CA ILE A 75 -41.72 -28.21 4.78
C ILE A 75 -41.98 -29.04 6.04
N ARG A 76 -41.05 -28.96 7.00
CA ARG A 76 -41.24 -29.51 8.35
C ARG A 76 -41.50 -28.34 9.29
N THR A 77 -42.76 -28.21 9.71
CA THR A 77 -43.24 -27.31 10.74
C THR A 77 -42.58 -27.65 12.09
N ILE A 78 -41.92 -26.68 12.71
CA ILE A 78 -41.43 -26.78 14.10
C ILE A 78 -42.22 -25.76 14.93
N SER A 79 -42.91 -26.24 15.97
CA SER A 79 -43.65 -25.44 16.93
C SER A 79 -42.72 -24.64 17.86
N PRO A 80 -43.13 -23.45 18.34
CA PRO A 80 -42.23 -22.57 19.10
C PRO A 80 -42.44 -22.75 20.61
N THR A 81 -41.50 -23.38 21.29
CA THR A 81 -41.41 -23.27 22.76
C THR A 81 -39.96 -23.25 23.22
N HIS A 82 -39.27 -22.13 23.04
CA HIS A 82 -38.18 -21.75 23.93
C HIS A 82 -38.12 -20.23 24.07
N SER A 83 -38.36 -19.77 25.29
CA SER A 83 -38.12 -18.41 25.76
C SER A 83 -36.67 -18.02 25.46
N PHE A 84 -36.47 -17.19 24.44
CA PHE A 84 -35.19 -16.50 24.23
C PHE A 84 -35.03 -15.48 25.35
N SER A 85 -34.12 -15.75 26.29
CA SER A 85 -33.65 -14.72 27.20
C SER A 85 -32.99 -13.63 26.37
N SER A 86 -33.42 -12.39 26.57
CA SER A 86 -32.83 -11.17 26.02
C SER A 86 -31.29 -11.21 26.11
N PHE A 87 -30.63 -11.54 25.01
CA PHE A 87 -29.19 -11.33 24.87
C PHE A 87 -29.00 -9.82 24.75
N SER A 88 -28.53 -9.20 25.82
CA SER A 88 -28.12 -7.80 25.80
C SER A 88 -27.03 -7.68 24.73
N SER A 89 -27.38 -7.13 23.57
CA SER A 89 -26.43 -6.78 22.53
C SER A 89 -25.47 -5.77 23.13
N LYS A 90 -24.28 -6.22 23.53
CA LYS A 90 -23.13 -5.32 23.66
C LYS A 90 -23.04 -4.60 22.33
N VAL A 91 -23.05 -3.27 22.37
CA VAL A 91 -22.75 -2.45 21.20
C VAL A 91 -21.36 -2.90 20.75
N VAL A 92 -21.30 -3.71 19.70
CA VAL A 92 -20.05 -3.97 18.99
C VAL A 92 -19.80 -2.67 18.26
N ASN A 93 -18.79 -1.91 18.70
CA ASN A 93 -18.28 -0.82 17.87
C ASN A 93 -17.83 -1.46 16.57
N GLU A 94 -18.53 -1.17 15.48
CA GLU A 94 -18.21 -1.69 14.16
C GLU A 94 -16.80 -1.24 13.79
N THR A 95 -15.95 -2.18 13.39
CA THR A 95 -14.59 -1.87 12.94
C THR A 95 -14.67 -0.95 11.72
N GLN A 96 -14.20 0.27 11.86
CA GLN A 96 -14.14 1.24 10.77
C GLN A 96 -12.98 0.91 9.83
N LEU A 97 -13.27 0.66 8.56
CA LEU A 97 -12.26 0.42 7.54
C LEU A 97 -12.01 1.67 6.70
N PHE A 98 -10.85 1.74 6.07
CA PHE A 98 -10.44 2.85 5.21
C PHE A 98 -10.70 2.55 3.75
N HIS A 99 -11.13 3.56 3.01
CA HIS A 99 -11.30 3.45 1.56
C HIS A 99 -9.94 3.47 0.86
N CYS A 100 -9.81 2.66 -0.18
CA CYS A 100 -8.71 2.79 -1.13
C CYS A 100 -8.80 4.15 -1.85
N LEU A 101 -7.65 4.67 -2.25
CA LEU A 101 -7.52 5.88 -3.02
C LEU A 101 -8.00 5.66 -4.46
N PRO A 102 -8.69 6.65 -5.06
CA PRO A 102 -9.14 6.54 -6.45
C PRO A 102 -7.93 6.56 -7.39
N LEU A 103 -7.99 5.75 -8.45
CA LEU A 103 -6.96 5.79 -9.48
C LEU A 103 -6.92 7.19 -10.13
N PRO A 104 -5.75 7.83 -10.22
CA PRO A 104 -5.63 9.11 -10.89
C PRO A 104 -5.89 8.93 -12.40
N ARG A 105 -6.34 10.00 -13.06
CA ARG A 105 -6.48 9.98 -14.53
C ARG A 105 -5.10 9.86 -15.18
N GLY A 106 -5.01 9.04 -16.22
CA GLY A 106 -3.82 8.91 -17.05
C GLY A 106 -3.75 7.56 -17.75
N SER A 107 -2.66 7.36 -18.48
CA SER A 107 -2.34 6.19 -19.26
C SER A 107 -1.17 5.44 -18.65
N ARG A 108 -1.25 4.11 -18.66
CA ARG A 108 -0.11 3.24 -18.34
C ARG A 108 0.94 3.23 -19.45
N ASP A 109 0.55 3.71 -20.63
CA ASP A 109 1.41 3.84 -21.80
C ASP A 109 2.07 5.24 -21.87
N ASP A 110 1.92 6.11 -20.86
CA ASP A 110 2.68 7.37 -20.74
C ASP A 110 3.56 7.29 -19.48
N ILE A 111 4.87 7.47 -19.64
CA ILE A 111 5.86 7.28 -18.57
C ILE A 111 5.70 8.26 -17.40
N TYR A 112 5.17 9.46 -17.67
CA TYR A 112 4.94 10.48 -16.65
C TYR A 112 3.64 10.18 -15.90
N GLU A 113 2.57 9.82 -16.60
CA GLU A 113 1.30 9.46 -15.97
C GLU A 113 1.41 8.16 -15.16
N LEU A 114 2.24 7.23 -15.63
CA LEU A 114 2.53 5.94 -15.01
C LEU A 114 3.03 6.06 -13.56
N GLN A 115 3.78 7.12 -13.23
CA GLN A 115 4.35 7.30 -11.90
C GLN A 115 3.26 7.41 -10.83
N SER A 116 2.32 8.35 -10.99
CA SER A 116 1.17 8.50 -10.10
C SER A 116 0.25 7.26 -10.08
N LEU A 117 0.14 6.56 -11.21
CA LEU A 117 -0.66 5.32 -11.31
C LEU A 117 -0.03 4.16 -10.55
N ARG A 118 1.30 4.03 -10.53
CA ARG A 118 1.98 2.99 -9.73
C ARG A 118 1.95 3.33 -8.26
N MET A 119 2.11 4.61 -7.92
CA MET A 119 2.09 5.06 -6.53
C MET A 119 0.75 4.73 -5.85
N VAL A 120 -0.37 5.06 -6.49
CA VAL A 120 -1.68 4.72 -5.92
C VAL A 120 -1.89 3.21 -5.74
N LEU A 121 -1.28 2.36 -6.56
CA LEU A 121 -1.42 0.90 -6.46
C LEU A 121 -0.66 0.35 -5.25
N VAL A 122 0.55 0.82 -4.99
CA VAL A 122 1.28 0.44 -3.76
C VAL A 122 0.58 1.01 -2.52
N HIS A 123 0.06 2.23 -2.59
CA HIS A 123 -0.72 2.83 -1.50
C HIS A 123 -1.97 2.02 -1.17
N ASN A 124 -2.73 1.62 -2.19
CA ASN A 124 -3.94 0.81 -2.00
C ASN A 124 -3.63 -0.59 -1.44
N TYR A 125 -2.49 -1.18 -1.80
CA TYR A 125 -2.02 -2.41 -1.16
C TYR A 125 -1.80 -2.21 0.35
N LEU A 126 -1.13 -1.13 0.76
CA LEU A 126 -0.88 -0.85 2.18
C LEU A 126 -2.20 -0.60 2.93
N ILE A 127 -3.12 0.17 2.35
CA ILE A 127 -4.46 0.43 2.93
C ILE A 127 -5.21 -0.90 3.15
N ARG A 128 -5.19 -1.82 2.17
CA ARG A 128 -5.80 -3.14 2.31
C ARG A 128 -5.13 -3.96 3.42
N GLY A 129 -3.81 -3.88 3.54
CA GLY A 129 -3.07 -4.50 4.64
C GLY A 129 -3.55 -4.02 6.01
N TYR A 130 -3.64 -2.71 6.22
CA TYR A 130 -4.11 -2.15 7.48
C TYR A 130 -5.59 -2.42 7.76
N ASN A 131 -6.45 -2.42 6.74
CA ASN A 131 -7.84 -2.86 6.89
C ASN A 131 -7.93 -4.32 7.34
N THR A 132 -7.05 -5.18 6.81
CA THR A 132 -6.97 -6.59 7.20
C THR A 132 -6.52 -6.73 8.66
N ILE A 133 -5.54 -5.93 9.09
CA ILE A 133 -5.13 -5.86 10.50
C ILE A 133 -6.30 -5.45 11.39
N LEU A 134 -7.00 -4.35 11.06
CA LEU A 134 -8.13 -3.85 11.84
C LEU A 134 -9.25 -4.90 11.96
N TYR A 135 -9.60 -5.55 10.85
CA TYR A 135 -10.63 -6.58 10.83
C TYR A 135 -10.24 -7.78 11.70
N TYR A 136 -9.07 -8.39 11.43
CA TYR A 136 -8.68 -9.61 12.13
C TYR A 136 -8.25 -9.38 13.58
N ALA A 137 -7.88 -8.17 13.98
CA ALA A 137 -7.64 -7.86 15.39
C ALA A 137 -8.84 -8.25 16.25
N ALA A 138 -10.08 -7.99 15.78
CA ALA A 138 -11.31 -8.32 16.50
C ALA A 138 -11.69 -9.81 16.44
N GLU A 139 -11.19 -10.54 15.45
CA GLU A 139 -11.55 -11.95 15.19
C GLU A 139 -10.57 -12.95 15.84
N VAL A 140 -9.34 -12.54 16.13
CA VAL A 140 -8.31 -13.40 16.73
C VAL A 140 -8.59 -13.59 18.22
N PRO A 141 -8.84 -14.83 18.71
CA PRO A 141 -9.09 -15.06 20.13
C PRO A 141 -7.83 -14.77 20.96
N PRO A 142 -7.86 -13.84 21.94
CA PRO A 142 -6.67 -13.51 22.73
C PRO A 142 -6.08 -14.68 23.52
N SER A 143 -6.90 -15.68 23.85
CA SER A 143 -6.47 -16.89 24.54
C SER A 143 -5.73 -17.90 23.66
N ASP A 144 -5.76 -17.75 22.33
CA ASP A 144 -5.08 -18.64 21.39
C ASP A 144 -3.73 -18.06 20.98
N THR A 145 -2.68 -18.39 21.75
CA THR A 145 -1.33 -17.88 21.53
C THR A 145 -0.79 -18.19 20.14
N ASN A 146 -1.15 -19.32 19.53
CA ASN A 146 -0.67 -19.67 18.19
C ASN A 146 -1.29 -18.75 17.14
N ARG A 147 -2.60 -18.53 17.20
CA ARG A 147 -3.30 -17.59 16.31
C ARG A 147 -2.82 -16.16 16.49
N VAL A 148 -2.63 -15.73 17.74
CA VAL A 148 -2.07 -14.41 18.05
C VAL A 148 -0.68 -14.25 17.42
N ASN A 149 0.21 -15.23 17.58
CA ASN A 149 1.55 -15.16 17.01
C ASN A 149 1.55 -15.10 15.47
N SER A 150 0.72 -15.89 14.80
CA SER A 150 0.56 -15.83 13.35
C SER A 150 0.02 -14.47 12.89
N PHE A 151 -0.98 -13.93 13.60
CA PHE A 151 -1.54 -12.62 13.32
C PHE A 151 -0.54 -11.49 13.53
N LEU A 152 0.25 -11.52 14.60
CA LEU A 152 1.31 -10.55 14.84
C LEU A 152 2.36 -10.60 13.73
N ARG A 153 2.67 -11.79 13.18
CA ARG A 153 3.63 -11.89 12.06
C ARG A 153 3.06 -11.25 10.81
N TYR A 154 1.78 -11.43 10.54
CA TYR A 154 1.10 -10.72 9.45
C TYR A 154 1.16 -9.21 9.64
N CYS A 155 0.85 -8.71 10.86
CA CYS A 155 0.91 -7.28 11.16
C CYS A 155 2.30 -6.70 10.87
N GLU A 156 3.36 -7.37 11.33
CA GLU A 156 4.72 -6.94 11.04
C GLU A 156 5.06 -6.91 9.56
N LEU A 157 4.64 -7.92 8.78
CA LEU A 157 4.90 -7.93 7.34
C LEU A 157 4.29 -6.71 6.64
N ILE A 158 3.11 -6.25 7.05
CA ILE A 158 2.49 -5.03 6.51
C ILE A 158 3.27 -3.77 6.95
N ASN A 159 3.75 -3.72 8.20
CA ASN A 159 4.57 -2.60 8.67
C ASN A 159 5.95 -2.58 8.01
N GLU A 160 6.59 -3.75 7.81
CA GLU A 160 7.82 -3.94 7.05
C GLU A 160 7.63 -3.40 5.62
N ALA A 161 6.54 -3.79 4.95
CA ALA A 161 6.24 -3.30 3.60
C ALA A 161 6.05 -1.77 3.53
N ALA A 162 5.35 -1.17 4.50
CA ALA A 162 5.21 0.29 4.57
C ALA A 162 6.57 0.98 4.81
N SER A 163 7.39 0.44 5.70
CA SER A 163 8.73 0.97 5.99
C SER A 163 9.66 0.85 4.78
N GLU A 164 9.65 -0.29 4.09
CA GLU A 164 10.47 -0.52 2.90
C GLU A 164 10.08 0.40 1.75
N HIS A 165 8.78 0.63 1.57
CA HIS A 165 8.24 1.55 0.57
C HIS A 165 8.77 2.98 0.77
N HIS A 166 8.59 3.57 1.96
CA HIS A 166 9.08 4.93 2.24
C HIS A 166 10.60 5.03 2.21
N SER A 167 11.31 3.98 2.68
CA SER A 167 12.78 3.97 2.61
C SER A 167 13.27 3.98 1.16
N LEU A 168 12.62 3.22 0.27
CA LEU A 168 12.95 3.23 -1.15
C LEU A 168 12.74 4.63 -1.76
N GLU A 169 11.69 5.31 -1.34
CA GLU A 169 11.41 6.67 -1.81
C GLU A 169 12.48 7.66 -1.38
N GLU A 170 12.77 7.72 -0.09
CA GLU A 170 13.74 8.66 0.47
C GLU A 170 15.18 8.36 0.05
N ASP A 171 15.56 7.09 -0.08
CA ASP A 171 16.92 6.70 -0.42
C ASP A 171 17.19 6.77 -1.93
N THR A 172 16.15 6.64 -2.77
CA THR A 172 16.34 6.43 -4.21
C THR A 172 15.43 7.26 -5.11
N TYR A 173 14.12 7.30 -4.85
CA TYR A 173 13.15 7.90 -5.78
C TYR A 173 13.15 9.42 -5.70
N PHE A 174 12.94 9.97 -4.51
CA PHE A 174 12.93 11.41 -4.29
C PHE A 174 14.27 12.05 -4.63
N PRO A 175 15.44 11.53 -4.20
CA PRO A 175 16.72 12.12 -4.57
C PRO A 175 16.95 12.14 -6.08
N TRP A 176 16.50 11.10 -6.79
CA TRP A 176 16.63 11.06 -8.25
C TRP A 176 15.74 12.12 -8.91
N ILE A 177 14.47 12.25 -8.52
CA ILE A 177 13.58 13.30 -9.05
C ILE A 177 14.17 14.70 -8.77
N GLU A 178 14.60 14.96 -7.53
CA GLU A 178 15.19 16.24 -7.14
C GLU A 178 16.46 16.58 -7.93
N SER A 179 17.26 15.56 -8.29
CA SER A 179 18.45 15.74 -9.13
C SER A 179 18.13 16.19 -10.56
N LYS A 180 16.90 15.96 -11.03
CA LYS A 180 16.44 16.27 -12.39
C LYS A 180 15.59 17.53 -12.47
N ILE A 181 14.89 17.89 -11.39
CA ILE A 181 14.01 19.07 -11.34
C ILE A 181 14.67 20.18 -10.53
N SER A 182 14.71 20.01 -9.21
CA SER A 182 15.32 20.95 -8.28
C SER A 182 15.43 20.31 -6.89
N GLN A 183 16.49 20.66 -6.17
CA GLN A 183 16.63 20.28 -4.76
C GLN A 183 15.40 20.73 -3.96
N GLY A 184 14.85 19.82 -3.15
CA GLY A 184 13.70 20.08 -2.31
C GLY A 184 12.34 19.93 -3.00
N ALA A 185 12.28 19.53 -4.28
CA ALA A 185 11.01 19.31 -4.98
C ALA A 185 10.13 18.23 -4.31
N MET A 186 10.73 17.30 -3.55
CA MET A 186 10.05 16.22 -2.85
C MET A 186 10.06 16.40 -1.33
N SER A 187 10.56 17.52 -0.81
CA SER A 187 10.66 17.75 0.65
C SER A 187 9.32 17.68 1.38
N ILE A 188 8.22 18.03 0.72
CA ILE A 188 6.88 17.91 1.32
C ILE A 188 6.49 16.46 1.61
N ASN A 189 6.92 15.51 0.76
CA ASN A 189 6.67 14.09 0.97
C ASN A 189 7.51 13.58 2.15
N ILE A 190 8.79 13.97 2.22
CA ILE A 190 9.69 13.65 3.34
C ILE A 190 9.15 14.22 4.67
N GLU A 191 8.70 15.47 4.68
CA GLU A 191 8.08 16.09 5.85
C GLU A 191 6.80 15.34 6.26
N SER A 192 6.02 14.85 5.31
CA SER A 192 4.83 14.06 5.59
C SER A 192 5.15 12.67 6.15
N HIS A 193 6.26 12.03 5.75
CA HIS A 193 6.75 10.79 6.38
C HIS A 193 7.04 11.01 7.87
N ARG A 194 7.77 12.09 8.18
CA ARG A 194 8.09 12.48 9.56
C ARG A 194 6.84 12.78 10.39
N ALA A 195 5.78 13.30 9.76
CA ALA A 195 4.55 13.66 10.45
C ALA A 195 3.80 12.48 11.09
N TYR A 196 4.00 11.25 10.60
CA TYR A 196 3.42 10.05 11.19
C TYR A 196 4.45 9.09 11.80
N GLU A 197 5.74 9.41 11.76
CA GLU A 197 6.83 8.52 12.19
C GLU A 197 6.64 8.06 13.65
N ASP A 198 6.30 8.96 14.57
CA ASP A 198 6.06 8.63 15.98
C ASP A 198 4.86 7.68 16.16
N ALA A 199 3.79 7.90 15.40
CA ALA A 199 2.60 7.04 15.43
C ALA A 199 2.92 5.66 14.85
N PHE A 200 3.68 5.61 13.75
CA PHE A 200 4.15 4.37 13.15
C PHE A 200 5.07 3.60 14.10
N LYS A 201 6.01 4.28 14.76
CA LYS A 201 6.87 3.69 15.78
C LYS A 201 6.05 3.10 16.92
N THR A 202 4.97 3.77 17.34
CA THR A 202 4.07 3.27 18.37
C THR A 202 3.39 1.96 17.96
N VAL A 203 3.00 1.81 16.69
CA VAL A 203 2.49 0.54 16.12
C VAL A 203 3.54 -0.56 16.27
N VAL A 204 4.76 -0.32 15.76
CA VAL A 204 5.84 -1.30 15.76
C VAL A 204 6.24 -1.71 17.18
N ASP A 205 6.39 -0.75 18.09
CA ASP A 205 6.72 -1.00 19.50
C ASP A 205 5.61 -1.80 20.21
N THR A 206 4.35 -1.53 19.90
CA THR A 206 3.20 -2.26 20.45
C THR A 206 3.23 -3.72 20.01
N LEU A 207 3.37 -3.98 18.70
CA LEU A 207 3.47 -5.33 18.15
C LEU A 207 4.66 -6.11 18.76
N ALA A 208 5.83 -5.46 18.85
CA ALA A 208 7.02 -6.06 19.44
C ALA A 208 6.85 -6.37 20.94
N SER A 209 6.15 -5.50 21.68
CA SER A 209 5.88 -5.70 23.11
C SER A 209 4.93 -6.88 23.34
N ILE A 210 3.88 -7.00 22.52
CA ILE A 210 2.94 -8.13 22.59
C ILE A 210 3.69 -9.43 22.30
N ARG A 211 4.49 -9.46 21.23
CA ARG A 211 5.26 -10.65 20.86
C ARG A 211 6.24 -11.12 21.93
N LYS A 212 6.88 -10.17 22.63
CA LYS A 212 7.83 -10.49 23.72
C LYS A 212 7.13 -10.94 25.00
N GLY A 213 5.80 -10.89 25.07
CA GLY A 213 5.03 -11.16 26.29
C GLY A 213 5.13 -10.05 27.33
N ASN A 214 5.56 -8.84 26.93
CA ASN A 214 5.64 -7.67 27.80
C ASN A 214 4.31 -6.91 27.86
N ARG A 215 3.35 -7.27 27.00
CA ARG A 215 2.00 -6.72 26.91
C ARG A 215 1.06 -7.84 26.44
N ASP A 216 -0.15 -7.87 26.96
CA ASP A 216 -1.19 -8.79 26.48
C ASP A 216 -1.75 -8.32 25.13
N PHE A 217 -2.19 -9.25 24.29
CA PHE A 217 -2.91 -8.90 23.07
C PHE A 217 -4.34 -8.46 23.42
N VAL A 218 -4.60 -7.16 23.29
CA VAL A 218 -5.93 -6.56 23.43
C VAL A 218 -6.35 -5.99 22.07
N PRO A 219 -7.35 -6.60 21.38
CA PRO A 219 -7.80 -6.17 20.06
C PRO A 219 -8.06 -4.67 19.93
N GLU A 220 -8.77 -4.10 20.90
CA GLU A 220 -9.19 -2.69 20.90
C GLU A 220 -8.00 -1.74 21.03
N GLU A 221 -6.98 -2.12 21.80
CA GLU A 221 -5.75 -1.32 21.93
C GLU A 221 -4.96 -1.32 20.62
N LEU A 222 -4.82 -2.49 19.97
CA LEU A 222 -4.14 -2.55 18.68
C LEU A 222 -4.88 -1.73 17.64
N GLN A 223 -6.20 -1.87 17.56
CA GLN A 223 -7.03 -1.07 16.65
C GLN A 223 -6.85 0.44 16.91
N ALA A 224 -6.89 0.90 18.16
CA ALA A 224 -6.71 2.31 18.50
C ALA A 224 -5.34 2.84 18.05
N VAL A 225 -4.27 2.07 18.25
CA VAL A 225 -2.92 2.44 17.80
C VAL A 225 -2.86 2.51 16.26
N ILE A 226 -3.47 1.56 15.55
CA ILE A 226 -3.54 1.58 14.08
C ILE A 226 -4.34 2.80 13.58
N TYR A 227 -5.50 3.12 14.17
CA TYR A 227 -6.29 4.30 13.79
C TYR A 227 -5.50 5.61 13.95
N SER A 228 -4.72 5.73 15.03
CA SER A 228 -3.90 6.91 15.29
C SER A 228 -2.83 7.14 14.22
N PHE A 229 -2.23 6.06 13.71
CA PHE A 229 -1.26 6.08 12.63
C PHE A 229 -1.91 6.31 11.26
N MET A 230 -3.03 5.63 10.99
CA MET A 230 -3.65 5.63 9.67
C MET A 230 -4.17 7.01 9.24
N THR A 231 -4.58 7.86 10.20
CA THR A 231 -5.10 9.20 9.90
C THR A 231 -4.07 10.09 9.16
N PRO A 232 -2.88 10.38 9.72
CA PRO A 232 -1.86 11.14 9.02
C PRO A 232 -1.25 10.35 7.84
N PHE A 233 -1.18 9.02 7.93
CA PHE A 233 -0.67 8.17 6.86
C PHE A 233 -1.50 8.28 5.57
N LEU A 234 -2.83 8.16 5.65
CA LEU A 234 -3.72 8.29 4.48
C LEU A 234 -3.59 9.65 3.79
N LYS A 235 -3.41 10.72 4.58
CA LYS A 235 -3.19 12.06 4.03
C LYS A 235 -1.89 12.11 3.21
N HIS A 236 -0.81 11.55 3.74
CA HIS A 236 0.45 11.44 3.01
C HIS A 236 0.26 10.65 1.70
N LEU A 237 -0.35 9.46 1.77
CA LEU A 237 -0.58 8.62 0.59
C LEU A 237 -1.37 9.34 -0.51
N GLU A 238 -2.34 10.19 -0.14
CA GLU A 238 -3.11 10.98 -1.10
C GLU A 238 -2.31 12.14 -1.69
N ASP A 239 -1.58 12.87 -0.85
CA ASP A 239 -0.87 14.09 -1.26
C ASP A 239 0.34 13.77 -2.15
N GLU A 240 1.03 12.67 -1.90
CA GLU A 240 2.15 12.25 -2.72
C GLU A 240 1.73 11.97 -4.17
N ILE A 241 0.57 11.32 -4.38
CA ILE A 241 0.02 11.08 -5.73
C ILE A 241 -0.13 12.41 -6.50
N LYS A 242 -0.48 13.49 -5.80
CA LYS A 242 -0.60 14.84 -6.38
C LYS A 242 0.78 15.40 -6.75
N THR A 243 1.81 15.15 -5.95
CA THR A 243 3.18 15.57 -6.26
C THR A 243 3.75 14.87 -7.50
N LEU A 244 3.41 13.58 -7.69
CA LEU A 244 3.90 12.74 -8.79
C LEU A 244 3.03 12.79 -10.05
N ARG A 245 2.12 13.76 -10.16
CA ARG A 245 1.34 13.97 -11.40
C ARG A 245 2.25 14.39 -12.54
N ALA A 246 1.92 13.95 -13.75
CA ALA A 246 2.69 14.20 -14.96
C ALA A 246 3.10 15.67 -15.13
N ASP A 247 2.19 16.61 -14.89
CA ASP A 247 2.44 18.06 -15.01
C ASP A 247 3.59 18.56 -14.11
N ASN A 248 3.87 17.89 -12.98
CA ASN A 248 4.93 18.26 -12.05
C ASN A 248 6.29 17.65 -12.41
N ILE A 249 6.29 16.55 -13.18
CA ILE A 249 7.51 15.76 -13.46
C ILE A 249 7.85 15.66 -14.94
N CYS A 250 7.03 16.21 -15.84
CA CYS A 250 7.27 16.16 -17.28
C CYS A 250 8.40 17.08 -17.77
N SER A 251 9.00 17.88 -16.89
CA SER A 251 10.25 18.59 -17.20
C SER A 251 11.47 17.68 -17.24
N ILE A 252 11.38 16.47 -16.66
CA ILE A 252 12.44 15.47 -16.72
C ILE A 252 12.45 14.84 -18.11
N ASP A 253 13.65 14.66 -18.66
CA ASP A 253 13.85 14.03 -19.96
C ASP A 253 13.26 12.61 -19.98
N ARG A 254 12.64 12.23 -21.10
CA ARG A 254 11.98 10.93 -21.25
C ARG A 254 13.00 9.80 -21.18
N GLU A 255 14.16 9.97 -21.82
CA GLU A 255 15.23 8.97 -21.82
C GLU A 255 15.78 8.75 -20.42
N ASP A 256 15.87 9.80 -19.59
CA ASP A 256 16.25 9.69 -18.18
C ASP A 256 15.24 8.83 -17.40
N TRP A 257 13.95 9.06 -17.60
CA TRP A 257 12.91 8.24 -16.97
C TRP A 257 12.98 6.77 -17.41
N VAL A 258 13.18 6.49 -18.70
CA VAL A 258 13.30 5.12 -19.21
C VAL A 258 14.45 4.39 -18.52
N GLN A 259 15.62 5.03 -18.41
CA GLN A 259 16.78 4.44 -17.75
C GLN A 259 16.55 4.22 -16.25
N TYR A 260 15.89 5.18 -15.58
CA TYR A 260 15.56 5.05 -14.17
C TYR A 260 14.58 3.91 -13.91
N GLU A 261 13.54 3.80 -14.75
CA GLU A 261 12.55 2.72 -14.71
C GLU A 261 13.19 1.33 -14.85
N GLU A 262 14.13 1.17 -15.79
CA GLU A 262 14.90 -0.07 -15.96
C GLU A 262 15.68 -0.42 -14.70
N LYS A 263 16.42 0.55 -14.16
CA LYS A 263 17.20 0.39 -12.93
C LYS A 263 16.31 0.03 -11.74
N MET A 264 15.15 0.67 -11.61
CA MET A 264 14.20 0.39 -10.54
C MET A 264 13.60 -1.01 -10.68
N GLU A 265 13.26 -1.43 -11.89
CA GLU A 265 12.76 -2.78 -12.15
C GLU A 265 13.79 -3.84 -11.75
N GLU A 266 15.07 -3.66 -12.10
CA GLU A 266 16.15 -4.56 -11.68
C GLU A 266 16.33 -4.59 -10.16
N MET A 267 16.31 -3.42 -9.51
CA MET A 267 16.40 -3.31 -8.06
C MET A 267 15.25 -4.06 -7.37
N LEU A 268 14.01 -3.81 -7.80
CA LEU A 268 12.81 -4.45 -7.24
C LEU A 268 12.83 -5.96 -7.47
N LYS A 269 13.28 -6.44 -8.65
CA LYS A 269 13.49 -7.87 -8.93
C LYS A 269 14.48 -8.48 -7.95
N SER A 270 15.62 -7.84 -7.73
CA SER A 270 16.66 -8.35 -6.83
C SER A 270 16.24 -8.42 -5.36
N ARG A 271 15.25 -7.61 -4.96
CA ARG A 271 14.69 -7.55 -3.61
C ARG A 271 13.41 -8.37 -3.45
N SER A 272 12.88 -8.92 -4.54
CA SER A 272 11.61 -9.66 -4.51
C SER A 272 11.76 -11.04 -3.87
N ASN A 273 10.73 -11.46 -3.15
CA ASN A 273 10.61 -12.79 -2.57
C ASN A 273 9.32 -13.43 -3.13
N PRO A 274 9.38 -14.61 -3.76
CA PRO A 274 8.20 -15.25 -4.34
C PRO A 274 7.09 -15.53 -3.31
N ASP A 275 7.42 -15.71 -2.04
CA ASP A 275 6.44 -16.03 -0.99
C ASP A 275 5.61 -14.80 -0.56
N THR A 276 6.19 -13.60 -0.63
CA THR A 276 5.56 -12.35 -0.16
C THR A 276 5.21 -11.39 -1.30
N THR A 277 6.06 -11.28 -2.33
CA THR A 277 5.88 -10.34 -3.45
C THR A 277 4.79 -10.76 -4.44
N VAL A 278 4.53 -12.06 -4.62
CA VAL A 278 3.47 -12.54 -5.54
C VAL A 278 2.08 -12.10 -5.07
N GLN A 279 1.88 -12.00 -3.75
CA GLN A 279 0.60 -11.58 -3.16
C GLN A 279 0.27 -10.12 -3.52
N LEU A 280 1.30 -9.24 -3.52
CA LEU A 280 1.18 -7.86 -3.97
C LEU A 280 0.68 -7.75 -5.43
N MET A 281 1.13 -8.67 -6.31
CA MET A 281 0.76 -8.64 -7.72
C MET A 281 -0.72 -9.01 -7.95
N VAL A 282 -1.28 -9.92 -7.16
CA VAL A 282 -2.68 -10.35 -7.26
C VAL A 282 -3.64 -9.29 -6.72
N ILE A 283 -3.27 -8.64 -5.62
CA ILE A 283 -4.12 -7.65 -4.94
C ILE A 283 -4.32 -6.38 -5.78
N ASN A 284 -3.37 -6.04 -6.64
CA ASN A 284 -3.41 -4.83 -7.47
C ASN A 284 -4.14 -4.99 -8.81
N GLY A 285 -5.07 -5.95 -8.90
CA GLY A 285 -5.95 -6.13 -10.06
C GLY A 285 -6.80 -4.91 -10.43
N ASP A 286 -6.93 -3.91 -9.53
CA ASP A 286 -7.52 -2.58 -9.80
C ASP A 286 -7.01 -1.98 -11.08
N GLY A 287 -5.69 -2.08 -11.24
CA GLY A 287 -4.97 -1.36 -12.26
C GLY A 287 -5.44 -1.73 -13.67
N ASN A 288 -6.09 -2.88 -13.81
CA ASN A 288 -6.63 -3.39 -15.06
C ASN A 288 -8.16 -3.44 -15.11
N HIS A 289 -8.85 -3.35 -13.96
CA HIS A 289 -10.27 -3.72 -13.87
C HIS A 289 -11.19 -2.76 -13.09
N GLY A 290 -10.74 -1.61 -12.59
CA GLY A 290 -11.56 -0.85 -11.63
C GLY A 290 -11.69 0.66 -11.84
N LYS A 291 -12.90 1.11 -12.19
CA LYS A 291 -13.59 2.10 -11.35
C LYS A 291 -14.60 1.31 -10.52
N TRP A 292 -14.30 1.10 -9.25
CA TRP A 292 -15.25 0.68 -8.22
C TRP A 292 -15.55 1.86 -7.30
#